data_AF-A0A0Q5P5G4-F1
#
_entry.id   AF-A0A0Q5P5G4-F1
#
_cell.length_a   1.000
_cell.length_b   1.000
_cell.length_c   1.000
_cell.angle_alpha   90.00
_cell.angle_beta   90.00
_cell.angle_gamma   90.00
#
_symmetry.space_group_name_H-M   'P 1'
#
loop_
_entity.id
_entity.type
_entity.pdbx_description
1 polymer ?
#
loop_
_entity_poly.entity_id
_entity_poly.type
_entity_poly.pdbx_seq_one_letter_code
_entity_poly.pdbx_strand_id
1 'polypeptide(L)'
;MSALGDVLGRTADASVPPIRRPKVVTVAEVFGPMTVSASRDGITDTFDEALKVLRSIQRAHHLVTERPLRLVTRKGLPAALPFLLSSGEVFAKPSVQIFMANVGENDANHLRGPDLNQDQQRALSRAFNDYSPNIFAAFSDMRREANLAYRRGENLSTIILAGAAAEALLVEVMLLMMWEEDLSCADVARVLDTKDTVTKKVTSQFSGRLGGQWNLDRPGPVRDWRINLADLRNAAVHGGQTPDDEEIQTAFKALSELERHLGDRLVANMRRYPATTQIFLGPKGLGRRGKADAFWAAVKADETYLPPEPGRYFRRWNQEVDRIRAKRLIGNAENAEILVISYPNGVHRWFVQDNDSGLAAQIPEPALEPRLAQQVAKVKAQPAIMPVSTLVRGATLALTRTLNWLPIGEVNPAHPYRRWQVCLIPPLPIEAEDEDA
;
A
#
# COMPACT_ATOMS: atom_id res chain seq x y z
N MET A 1 39.12 -71.75 0.27
CA MET A 1 39.92 -70.62 -0.26
C MET A 1 39.25 -70.19 -1.58
N SER A 2 38.16 -69.42 -1.63
CA SER A 2 37.66 -68.26 -0.86
C SER A 2 38.50 -66.99 -1.03
N ALA A 3 37.80 -65.86 -1.23
CA ALA A 3 38.23 -64.47 -1.47
C ALA A 3 38.62 -64.19 -2.94
N LEU A 4 37.88 -63.43 -3.75
CA LEU A 4 37.31 -62.09 -3.54
C LEU A 4 36.09 -61.87 -4.47
N GLY A 5 34.96 -62.44 -4.11
CA GLY A 5 33.64 -62.06 -4.63
C GLY A 5 32.79 -61.61 -3.46
N ASP A 6 32.77 -60.31 -3.14
CA ASP A 6 31.81 -59.67 -2.21
C ASP A 6 32.11 -58.17 -2.01
N VAL A 7 32.03 -57.34 -3.05
CA VAL A 7 32.07 -55.86 -2.87
C VAL A 7 30.94 -55.11 -3.60
N LEU A 8 30.08 -55.79 -4.37
CA LEU A 8 28.90 -55.15 -4.97
C LEU A 8 27.61 -55.86 -4.54
N GLY A 9 27.48 -56.02 -3.22
CA GLY A 9 26.19 -56.25 -2.58
C GLY A 9 25.25 -55.10 -2.90
N ARG A 10 24.43 -55.27 -3.95
CA ARG A 10 23.18 -54.55 -4.13
C ARG A 10 22.26 -54.92 -2.96
N THR A 11 22.37 -54.23 -1.85
CA THR A 11 21.22 -54.04 -0.98
C THR A 11 20.31 -53.05 -1.69
N ALA A 12 19.14 -53.54 -2.13
CA ALA A 12 18.02 -52.72 -2.51
C ALA A 12 17.57 -51.97 -1.26
N ASP A 13 18.21 -50.83 -1.00
CA ASP A 13 17.98 -50.06 0.20
C ASP A 13 16.90 -49.00 -0.01
N ALA A 14 15.97 -48.99 0.94
CA ALA A 14 14.95 -47.99 1.22
C ALA A 14 14.23 -47.35 0.02
N SER A 15 13.03 -47.90 -0.24
CA SER A 15 11.83 -47.16 -0.69
C SER A 15 11.96 -45.64 -0.70
N VAL A 16 12.36 -45.05 -1.82
CA VAL A 16 12.08 -43.63 -2.07
C VAL A 16 10.56 -43.54 -2.12
N PRO A 17 9.88 -42.89 -1.15
CA PRO A 17 8.44 -42.76 -1.19
C PRO A 17 8.09 -42.11 -2.53
N PRO A 18 7.13 -42.66 -3.30
CA PRO A 18 6.77 -42.09 -4.59
C PRO A 18 6.51 -40.61 -4.39
N ILE A 19 7.21 -39.77 -5.17
CA ILE A 19 7.00 -38.33 -5.15
C ILE A 19 5.50 -38.13 -5.35
N ARG A 20 4.80 -37.79 -4.26
CA ARG A 20 3.36 -37.51 -4.29
C ARG A 20 3.22 -36.28 -5.17
N ARG A 21 2.94 -36.50 -6.45
CA ARG A 21 2.60 -35.43 -7.38
C ARG A 21 1.52 -34.60 -6.70
N PRO A 22 1.72 -33.28 -6.55
CA PRO A 22 0.69 -32.44 -5.94
C PRO A 22 -0.60 -32.67 -6.71
N LYS A 23 -1.68 -33.03 -5.99
CA LYS A 23 -3.00 -33.31 -6.59
C LYS A 23 -3.59 -32.07 -7.27
N VAL A 24 -3.07 -30.89 -6.97
CA VAL A 24 -3.49 -29.61 -7.52
C VAL A 24 -2.23 -28.76 -7.76
N VAL A 25 -2.06 -28.28 -8.98
CA VAL A 25 -1.05 -27.26 -9.35
C VAL A 25 -1.83 -25.99 -9.65
N THR A 26 -1.60 -24.94 -8.87
CA THR A 26 -2.11 -23.60 -9.21
C THR A 26 -1.14 -22.93 -10.15
N VAL A 27 -1.58 -22.68 -11.38
CA VAL A 27 -0.84 -21.89 -12.37
C VAL A 27 -1.32 -20.45 -12.27
N ALA A 28 -0.39 -19.51 -12.09
CA ALA A 28 -0.68 -18.08 -12.16
C ALA A 28 -0.13 -17.55 -13.48
N GLU A 29 -1.03 -17.11 -14.36
CA GLU A 29 -0.70 -16.48 -15.63
C GLU A 29 -0.84 -14.96 -15.47
N VAL A 30 0.19 -14.21 -15.86
CA VAL A 30 0.16 -12.75 -15.83
C VAL A 30 0.29 -12.23 -17.26
N PHE A 31 -0.67 -11.41 -17.66
CA PHE A 31 -0.70 -10.76 -18.97
C PHE A 31 -0.44 -9.27 -18.76
N GLY A 32 0.46 -8.69 -19.56
CA GLY A 32 0.79 -7.27 -19.49
C GLY A 32 1.13 -6.72 -20.88
N PRO A 33 0.84 -5.44 -21.14
CA PRO A 33 1.27 -4.80 -22.37
C PRO A 33 2.79 -4.68 -22.38
N MET A 34 3.42 -5.04 -23.50
CA MET A 34 4.85 -4.83 -23.72
C MET A 34 5.02 -3.57 -24.56
N THR A 35 5.74 -2.57 -24.04
CA THR A 35 6.06 -1.36 -24.81
C THR A 35 6.95 -1.73 -25.99
N VAL A 36 6.61 -1.24 -27.18
CA VAL A 36 7.05 -1.76 -28.50
C VAL A 36 8.54 -1.51 -28.81
N SER A 37 9.33 -0.95 -27.90
CA SER A 37 10.78 -1.14 -27.99
C SER A 37 11.09 -2.58 -27.58
N ALA A 38 11.04 -3.51 -28.54
CA ALA A 38 11.47 -4.91 -28.39
C ALA A 38 13.00 -5.02 -28.17
N SER A 39 13.61 -4.06 -27.48
CA SER A 39 14.93 -4.21 -26.89
C SER A 39 14.85 -5.20 -25.73
N ARG A 40 15.99 -5.77 -25.35
CA ARG A 40 16.14 -6.65 -24.18
C ARG A 40 15.60 -6.03 -22.88
N ASP A 41 15.50 -4.71 -22.83
CA ASP A 41 15.04 -3.94 -21.68
C ASP A 41 13.51 -4.03 -21.55
N GLY A 42 12.75 -3.94 -22.65
CA GLY A 42 11.28 -4.03 -22.60
C GLY A 42 10.74 -5.36 -22.06
N ILE A 43 11.38 -6.49 -22.43
CA ILE A 43 11.01 -7.81 -21.88
C ILE A 43 11.34 -7.89 -20.39
N THR A 44 12.48 -7.34 -19.99
CA THR A 44 12.93 -7.35 -18.58
C THR A 44 11.98 -6.53 -17.71
N ASP A 45 11.61 -5.33 -18.16
CA ASP A 45 10.67 -4.45 -17.46
C ASP A 45 9.29 -5.09 -17.35
N THR A 46 8.78 -5.67 -18.45
CA THR A 46 7.50 -6.39 -18.45
C THR A 46 7.52 -7.57 -17.48
N PHE A 47 8.63 -8.30 -17.42
CA PHE A 47 8.80 -9.41 -16.49
C PHE A 47 8.84 -8.94 -15.02
N ASP A 48 9.54 -7.84 -14.73
CA ASP A 48 9.59 -7.28 -13.38
C ASP A 48 8.22 -6.75 -12.93
N GLU A 49 7.42 -6.17 -13.85
CA GLU A 49 6.01 -5.85 -13.59
C GLU A 49 5.17 -7.10 -13.32
N ALA A 50 5.36 -8.17 -14.10
CA ALA A 50 4.68 -9.44 -13.85
C ALA A 50 5.02 -10.02 -12.47
N LEU A 51 6.28 -9.92 -12.05
CA LEU A 51 6.69 -10.31 -10.69
C LEU A 51 6.02 -9.44 -9.62
N LYS A 52 5.81 -8.14 -9.85
CA LYS A 52 5.07 -7.29 -8.90
C LYS A 52 3.63 -7.79 -8.75
N VAL A 53 2.95 -8.13 -9.84
CA VAL A 53 1.58 -8.70 -9.81
C VAL A 53 1.55 -10.02 -9.03
N LEU A 54 2.47 -10.95 -9.33
CA LEU A 54 2.55 -12.22 -8.61
C LEU A 54 2.79 -12.03 -7.12
N ARG A 55 3.68 -11.11 -6.74
CA ARG A 55 3.92 -10.78 -5.33
C ARG A 55 2.66 -10.20 -4.68
N SER A 56 1.90 -9.35 -5.36
CA SER A 56 0.62 -8.84 -4.85
C SER A 56 -0.38 -9.97 -4.56
N ILE A 57 -0.47 -10.99 -5.43
CA ILE A 57 -1.28 -12.19 -5.18
C ILE A 57 -0.77 -12.96 -3.95
N GLN A 58 0.55 -13.19 -3.85
CA GLN A 58 1.14 -13.90 -2.72
C GLN A 58 0.91 -13.17 -1.38
N ARG A 59 0.96 -11.83 -1.40
CA ARG A 59 0.66 -11.00 -0.24
C ARG A 59 -0.82 -11.05 0.13
N ALA A 60 -1.73 -10.96 -0.85
CA ALA A 60 -3.16 -11.13 -0.62
C ALA A 60 -3.47 -12.52 -0.04
N HIS A 61 -2.80 -13.57 -0.52
CA HIS A 61 -2.91 -14.91 0.05
C HIS A 61 -2.42 -14.94 1.50
N HIS A 62 -1.27 -14.34 1.81
CA HIS A 62 -0.78 -14.24 3.18
C HIS A 62 -1.80 -13.52 4.08
N LEU A 63 -2.38 -12.41 3.62
CA LEU A 63 -3.37 -11.65 4.37
C LEU A 63 -4.64 -12.47 4.70
N VAL A 64 -5.10 -13.29 3.74
CA VAL A 64 -6.33 -14.10 3.90
C VAL A 64 -6.10 -15.35 4.76
N THR A 65 -4.93 -15.98 4.60
CA THR A 65 -4.64 -17.29 5.23
C THR A 65 -3.82 -17.18 6.51
N GLU A 66 -3.23 -16.01 6.78
CA GLU A 66 -2.24 -15.75 7.83
C GLU A 66 -1.01 -16.67 7.76
N ARG A 67 -0.85 -17.42 6.66
CA ARG A 67 0.29 -18.31 6.44
C ARG A 67 1.42 -17.53 5.80
N PRO A 68 2.62 -17.50 6.40
CA PRO A 68 3.74 -16.81 5.79
C PRO A 68 4.17 -17.54 4.52
N LEU A 69 4.37 -16.78 3.44
CA LEU A 69 4.79 -17.26 2.14
C LEU A 69 6.02 -16.46 1.68
N ARG A 70 7.04 -17.13 1.15
CA ARG A 70 8.17 -16.45 0.52
C ARG A 70 7.68 -15.77 -0.75
N LEU A 71 7.96 -14.48 -0.89
CA LEU A 71 7.65 -13.79 -2.14
C LEU A 71 8.58 -14.27 -3.26
N VAL A 72 8.01 -14.41 -4.45
CA VAL A 72 8.78 -14.77 -5.64
C VAL A 72 9.78 -13.65 -5.95
N THR A 73 11.05 -14.00 -6.05
CA THR A 73 12.11 -13.06 -6.46
C THR A 73 12.77 -13.60 -7.71
N ARG A 74 13.38 -12.72 -8.51
CA ARG A 74 14.10 -13.16 -9.72
C ARG A 74 15.18 -14.19 -9.39
N LYS A 75 15.88 -14.02 -8.26
CA LYS A 75 16.87 -14.97 -7.74
C LYS A 75 16.27 -16.30 -7.25
N GLY A 76 14.99 -16.31 -6.86
CA GLY A 76 14.29 -17.51 -6.42
C GLY A 76 13.60 -18.28 -7.56
N LEU A 77 13.70 -17.80 -8.80
CA LEU A 77 13.11 -18.46 -9.96
C LEU A 77 14.09 -19.45 -10.61
N PRO A 78 13.56 -20.47 -11.31
CA PRO A 78 14.36 -21.31 -12.19
C PRO A 78 15.18 -20.48 -13.19
N ALA A 79 16.34 -20.99 -13.57
CA ALA A 79 17.25 -20.32 -14.51
C ALA A 79 16.59 -19.97 -15.85
N ALA A 80 15.72 -20.84 -16.35
CA ALA A 80 14.99 -20.68 -17.60
C ALA A 80 13.48 -20.72 -17.34
N LEU A 81 12.77 -19.68 -17.80
CA LEU A 81 11.31 -19.59 -17.74
C LEU A 81 10.75 -19.52 -19.16
N PRO A 82 9.85 -20.44 -19.55
CA PRO A 82 9.12 -20.28 -20.79
C PRO A 82 8.15 -19.11 -20.69
N PHE A 83 8.05 -18.29 -21.75
CA PHE A 83 7.05 -17.22 -21.87
C PHE A 83 6.47 -17.18 -23.28
N LEU A 84 5.28 -16.59 -23.40
CA LEU A 84 4.54 -16.45 -24.65
C LEU A 84 4.51 -14.97 -25.07
N LEU A 85 4.91 -14.67 -26.30
CA LEU A 85 4.69 -13.36 -26.91
C LEU A 85 3.58 -13.44 -27.95
N SER A 86 2.61 -12.53 -27.86
CA SER A 86 1.54 -12.34 -28.83
C SER A 86 1.54 -10.89 -29.32
N SER A 87 1.29 -10.67 -30.62
CA SER A 87 1.15 -9.34 -31.21
C SER A 87 -0.17 -8.65 -30.86
N GLY A 88 -1.09 -9.35 -30.16
CA GLY A 88 -2.42 -8.86 -29.85
C GLY A 88 -3.43 -8.99 -31.01
N GLU A 89 -2.99 -9.42 -32.19
CA GLU A 89 -3.88 -9.72 -33.31
C GLU A 89 -4.66 -11.03 -33.04
N VAL A 90 -5.96 -11.01 -33.31
CA VAL A 90 -6.93 -12.08 -32.98
C VAL A 90 -6.54 -13.47 -33.53
N PHE A 91 -5.67 -13.53 -34.54
CA PHE A 91 -5.24 -14.77 -35.19
C PHE A 91 -3.73 -14.99 -35.21
N ALA A 92 -2.94 -14.11 -34.58
CA ALA A 92 -1.50 -14.32 -34.50
C ALA A 92 -1.18 -15.52 -33.59
N LYS A 93 -0.38 -16.45 -34.09
CA LYS A 93 0.12 -17.56 -33.28
C LYS A 93 1.11 -17.02 -32.25
N PRO A 94 0.92 -17.26 -30.94
CA PRO A 94 1.88 -16.82 -29.94
C PRO A 94 3.21 -17.54 -30.17
N SER A 95 4.31 -16.81 -30.03
CA SER A 95 5.65 -17.40 -30.06
C SER A 95 6.07 -17.79 -28.64
N VAL A 96 6.50 -19.06 -28.46
CA VAL A 96 7.09 -19.53 -27.21
C VAL A 96 8.57 -19.16 -27.22
N GLN A 97 9.04 -18.49 -26.18
CA GLN A 97 10.43 -18.15 -25.99
C GLN A 97 10.90 -18.53 -24.58
N ILE A 98 12.22 -18.57 -24.37
CA ILE A 98 12.82 -18.86 -23.07
C ILE A 98 13.45 -17.58 -22.54
N PHE A 99 13.01 -17.15 -21.36
CA PHE A 99 13.61 -16.06 -20.61
C PHE A 99 14.59 -16.61 -19.58
N MET A 100 15.84 -16.19 -19.67
CA MET A 100 16.87 -16.54 -18.69
C MET A 100 16.71 -15.65 -17.45
N ALA A 101 15.96 -16.12 -16.46
CA ALA A 101 15.62 -15.35 -15.27
C ALA A 101 16.76 -15.31 -14.25
N ASN A 102 17.54 -16.40 -14.14
CA ASN A 102 18.63 -16.53 -13.18
C ASN A 102 19.78 -17.38 -13.76
N VAL A 103 21.03 -17.06 -13.39
CA VAL A 103 22.22 -17.85 -13.77
C VAL A 103 22.92 -18.44 -12.53
N GLY A 104 22.41 -18.15 -11.32
CA GLY A 104 22.93 -18.66 -10.05
C GLY A 104 22.28 -19.96 -9.56
N GLU A 105 22.76 -20.47 -8.43
CA GLU A 105 22.25 -21.68 -7.77
C GLU A 105 20.74 -21.57 -7.46
N ASN A 106 20.00 -22.64 -7.80
CA ASN A 106 18.54 -22.68 -7.72
C ASN A 106 18.07 -22.91 -6.28
N ASP A 107 17.54 -21.85 -5.66
CA ASP A 107 16.82 -21.88 -4.39
C ASP A 107 15.32 -22.21 -4.56
N ALA A 108 14.95 -22.93 -5.62
CA ALA A 108 13.58 -23.15 -6.10
C ALA A 108 12.72 -24.09 -5.22
N ASN A 109 12.98 -24.13 -3.92
CA ASN A 109 12.34 -25.06 -3.00
C ASN A 109 11.26 -24.37 -2.14
N HIS A 110 10.05 -24.92 -2.28
CA HIS A 110 8.91 -24.85 -1.34
C HIS A 110 8.04 -23.59 -1.34
N LEU A 111 7.31 -23.35 -2.44
CA LEU A 111 6.05 -22.59 -2.42
C LEU A 111 4.87 -23.58 -2.41
N ARG A 112 4.52 -24.14 -1.24
CA ARG A 112 3.32 -24.98 -1.10
C ARG A 112 2.33 -24.34 -0.13
N GLY A 113 1.25 -23.78 -0.69
CA GLY A 113 0.08 -23.34 0.08
C GLY A 113 -0.92 -24.48 0.29
N PRO A 114 -1.82 -24.39 1.28
CA PRO A 114 -3.00 -25.25 1.35
C PRO A 114 -3.96 -24.93 0.19
N ASP A 115 -4.84 -25.88 -0.13
CA ASP A 115 -5.95 -25.60 -1.04
C ASP A 115 -6.87 -24.53 -0.40
N LEU A 116 -7.26 -23.53 -1.20
CA LEU A 116 -8.18 -22.48 -0.77
C LEU A 116 -9.62 -22.91 -1.04
N ASN A 117 -10.48 -22.82 -0.03
CA ASN A 117 -11.93 -23.00 -0.21
C ASN A 117 -12.56 -21.82 -0.98
N GLN A 118 -13.82 -21.95 -1.40
CA GLN A 118 -14.48 -20.93 -2.23
C GLN A 118 -14.56 -19.55 -1.55
N ASP A 119 -14.78 -19.50 -0.23
CA ASP A 119 -14.81 -18.25 0.52
C ASP A 119 -13.42 -17.58 0.60
N GLN A 120 -12.37 -18.38 0.77
CA GLN A 120 -10.98 -17.93 0.72
C GLN A 120 -10.59 -17.44 -0.67
N GLN A 121 -11.05 -18.09 -1.74
CA GLN A 121 -10.84 -17.61 -3.11
C GLN A 121 -11.54 -16.26 -3.35
N ARG A 122 -12.80 -16.11 -2.91
CA ARG A 122 -13.52 -14.82 -2.97
C ARG A 122 -12.85 -13.74 -2.12
N ALA A 123 -12.31 -14.10 -0.97
CA ALA A 123 -11.54 -13.20 -0.12
C ALA A 123 -10.21 -12.82 -0.76
N LEU A 124 -9.53 -13.76 -1.43
CA LEU A 124 -8.30 -13.52 -2.18
C LEU A 124 -8.54 -12.57 -3.35
N SER A 125 -9.58 -12.79 -4.16
CA SER A 125 -9.91 -11.89 -5.27
C SER A 125 -10.23 -10.47 -4.78
N ARG A 126 -10.99 -10.33 -3.68
CA ARG A 126 -11.21 -9.03 -3.04
C ARG A 126 -9.91 -8.42 -2.56
N ALA A 127 -9.15 -9.15 -1.75
CA ALA A 127 -7.87 -8.69 -1.22
C ALA A 127 -6.86 -8.33 -2.32
N PHE A 128 -6.88 -9.01 -3.47
CA PHE A 128 -6.04 -8.75 -4.65
C PHE A 128 -6.48 -7.50 -5.42
N ASN A 129 -7.79 -7.35 -5.68
CA ASN A 129 -8.33 -6.17 -6.35
C ASN A 129 -8.19 -4.92 -5.45
N ASP A 130 -8.27 -5.11 -4.14
CA ASP A 130 -8.01 -4.09 -3.12
C ASP A 130 -6.50 -3.82 -2.96
N TYR A 131 -5.63 -4.77 -3.39
CA TYR A 131 -4.15 -4.76 -3.38
C TYR A 131 -3.51 -3.75 -4.35
N SER A 132 -4.12 -2.59 -4.52
CA SER A 132 -3.39 -1.35 -4.79
C SER A 132 -2.62 -1.00 -3.51
N PRO A 133 -1.34 -0.56 -3.52
CA PRO A 133 -0.39 -0.64 -2.39
C PRO A 133 -1.07 -0.59 -1.03
N ASN A 134 -1.22 -1.75 -0.39
CA ASN A 134 -2.16 -1.93 0.70
C ASN A 134 -1.84 -1.04 1.90
N ILE A 135 -2.89 -0.54 2.54
CA ILE A 135 -2.78 -0.05 3.91
C ILE A 135 -2.29 -1.23 4.77
N PHE A 136 -1.31 -0.98 5.62
CA PHE A 136 -0.59 -1.97 6.41
C PHE A 136 0.29 -2.92 5.61
N ALA A 137 0.64 -2.59 4.35
CA ALA A 137 1.54 -3.42 3.55
C ALA A 137 2.93 -3.58 4.21
N ALA A 138 3.52 -2.50 4.71
CA ALA A 138 4.83 -2.57 5.38
C ALA A 138 4.77 -3.45 6.63
N PHE A 139 3.77 -3.24 7.49
CA PHE A 139 3.52 -4.09 8.65
C PHE A 139 3.32 -5.56 8.26
N SER A 140 2.47 -5.84 7.27
CA SER A 140 2.16 -7.20 6.84
C SER A 140 3.38 -7.90 6.22
N ASP A 141 4.14 -7.22 5.37
CA ASP A 141 5.36 -7.74 4.76
C ASP A 141 6.43 -8.04 5.83
N MET A 142 6.70 -7.09 6.73
CA MET A 142 7.69 -7.27 7.78
C MET A 142 7.30 -8.38 8.76
N ARG A 143 6.02 -8.45 9.18
CA ARG A 143 5.52 -9.53 10.03
C ARG A 143 5.63 -10.89 9.34
N ARG A 144 5.33 -10.95 8.03
CA ARG A 144 5.47 -12.19 7.24
C ARG A 144 6.93 -12.64 7.19
N GLU A 145 7.84 -11.75 6.85
CA GLU A 145 9.27 -12.08 6.78
C GLU A 145 9.83 -12.45 8.15
N ALA A 146 9.40 -11.79 9.24
CA ALA A 146 9.76 -12.18 10.60
C ALA A 146 9.35 -13.63 10.90
N ASN A 147 8.13 -14.03 10.52
CA ASN A 147 7.66 -15.40 10.69
C ASN A 147 8.44 -16.41 9.84
N LEU A 148 8.87 -16.03 8.62
CA LEU A 148 9.71 -16.89 7.78
C LEU A 148 11.11 -17.06 8.37
N ALA A 149 11.72 -15.97 8.86
CA ALA A 149 13.02 -15.99 9.52
C ALA A 149 12.99 -16.88 10.77
N TYR A 150 11.94 -16.76 11.60
CA TYR A 150 11.80 -17.58 12.81
C TYR A 150 11.74 -19.08 12.48
N ARG A 151 10.98 -19.46 11.44
CA ARG A 151 10.89 -20.85 10.98
C ARG A 151 12.21 -21.43 10.46
N ARG A 152 13.18 -20.57 10.12
CA ARG A 152 14.53 -20.96 9.69
C ARG A 152 15.53 -20.95 10.85
N GLY A 153 15.12 -20.59 12.06
CA GLY A 153 16.01 -20.40 13.21
C GLY A 153 16.81 -19.10 13.16
N GLU A 154 16.40 -18.12 12.35
CA GLU A 154 17.09 -16.84 12.20
C GLU A 154 16.54 -15.82 13.22
N ASN A 155 16.84 -16.00 14.51
CA ASN A 155 16.26 -15.17 15.59
C ASN A 155 16.65 -13.70 15.50
N LEU A 156 17.90 -13.40 15.12
CA LEU A 156 18.35 -12.01 14.92
C LEU A 156 17.54 -11.30 13.82
N SER A 157 17.36 -11.93 12.66
CA SER A 157 16.52 -11.40 11.57
C SER A 157 15.07 -11.25 12.04
N THR A 158 14.58 -12.23 12.79
CA THR A 158 13.21 -12.27 13.31
C THR A 158 12.91 -11.05 14.18
N ILE A 159 13.74 -10.75 15.18
CA ILE A 159 13.48 -9.64 16.09
C ILE A 159 13.53 -8.29 15.39
N ILE A 160 14.46 -8.12 14.44
CA ILE A 160 14.60 -6.88 13.67
C ILE A 160 13.33 -6.64 12.85
N LEU A 161 12.86 -7.67 12.15
CA LEU A 161 11.67 -7.59 11.30
C LEU A 161 10.38 -7.45 12.11
N ALA A 162 10.26 -8.15 13.25
CA ALA A 162 9.11 -8.01 14.14
C ALA A 162 9.03 -6.61 14.76
N GLY A 163 10.17 -6.03 15.15
CA GLY A 163 10.23 -4.67 15.68
C GLY A 163 9.83 -3.64 14.62
N ALA A 164 10.38 -3.76 13.42
CA ALA A 164 10.02 -2.90 12.29
C ALA A 164 8.53 -3.03 11.91
N ALA A 165 7.96 -4.23 11.99
CA ALA A 165 6.53 -4.44 11.78
C ALA A 165 5.70 -3.65 12.80
N ALA A 166 6.04 -3.74 14.09
CA ALA A 166 5.33 -3.01 15.14
C ALA A 166 5.39 -1.49 14.93
N GLU A 167 6.55 -0.96 14.54
CA GLU A 167 6.71 0.45 14.21
C GLU A 167 5.86 0.87 13.01
N ALA A 168 5.87 0.09 11.93
CA ALA A 168 5.05 0.34 10.75
C ALA A 168 3.55 0.36 11.09
N LEU A 169 3.09 -0.61 11.89
CA LEU A 169 1.71 -0.67 12.37
C LEU A 169 1.32 0.60 13.15
N LEU A 170 2.14 0.99 14.12
CA LEU A 170 1.86 2.14 14.97
C LEU A 170 1.86 3.46 14.18
N VAL A 171 2.84 3.64 13.29
CA VAL A 171 2.90 4.83 12.44
C VAL A 171 1.69 4.91 11.52
N GLU A 172 1.26 3.79 10.94
CA GLU A 172 0.15 3.80 9.98
C GLU A 172 -1.22 4.00 10.66
N VAL A 173 -1.46 3.42 11.85
CA VAL A 173 -2.65 3.75 12.65
C VAL A 173 -2.66 5.23 13.04
N MET A 174 -1.50 5.80 13.40
CA MET A 174 -1.39 7.23 13.69
C MET A 174 -1.78 8.08 12.49
N LEU A 175 -1.27 7.75 11.31
CA LEU A 175 -1.55 8.46 10.07
C LEU A 175 -3.03 8.38 9.69
N LEU A 176 -3.66 7.21 9.84
CA LEU A 176 -5.10 7.05 9.61
C LEU A 176 -5.94 7.96 10.53
N MET A 177 -5.58 8.04 11.82
CA MET A 177 -6.27 8.94 12.75
C MET A 177 -6.07 10.41 12.38
N MET A 178 -4.85 10.81 12.00
CA MET A 178 -4.56 12.19 11.59
C MET A 178 -5.28 12.57 10.29
N TRP A 179 -5.40 11.62 9.37
CA TRP A 179 -6.21 11.76 8.17
C TRP A 179 -7.70 11.98 8.50
N GLU A 180 -8.24 11.22 9.45
CA GLU A 180 -9.64 11.39 9.88
C GLU A 180 -9.91 12.68 10.67
N GLU A 181 -8.88 13.23 11.31
CA GLU A 181 -8.87 14.54 11.97
C GLU A 181 -8.72 15.71 10.98
N ASP A 182 -8.63 15.42 9.68
CA ASP A 182 -8.46 16.39 8.60
C ASP A 182 -7.21 17.27 8.74
N LEU A 183 -6.14 16.72 9.35
CA LEU A 183 -4.85 17.41 9.39
C LEU A 183 -4.28 17.58 7.97
N SER A 184 -3.69 18.74 7.71
CA SER A 184 -3.04 19.00 6.44
C SER A 184 -1.82 18.09 6.26
N CYS A 185 -1.52 17.70 5.01
CA CYS A 185 -0.37 16.86 4.73
C CYS A 185 0.94 17.50 5.20
N ALA A 186 1.03 18.84 5.16
CA ALA A 186 2.18 19.60 5.63
C ALA A 186 2.33 19.53 7.17
N ASP A 187 1.24 19.60 7.93
CA ASP A 187 1.28 19.47 9.40
C ASP A 187 1.75 18.07 9.80
N VAL A 188 1.21 17.05 9.14
CA VAL A 188 1.58 15.66 9.41
C VAL A 188 3.04 15.40 9.02
N ALA A 189 3.50 15.91 7.88
CA ALA A 189 4.90 15.82 7.48
C ALA A 189 5.83 16.39 8.56
N ARG A 190 5.49 17.56 9.14
CA ARG A 190 6.25 18.15 10.25
C ARG A 190 6.27 17.28 11.50
N VAL A 191 5.15 16.65 11.85
CA VAL A 191 5.09 15.69 12.98
C VAL A 191 5.97 14.46 12.71
N LEU A 192 5.99 13.97 11.47
CA LEU A 192 6.82 12.83 11.08
C LEU A 192 8.31 13.15 11.00
N ASP A 193 8.68 14.39 10.67
CA ASP A 193 10.08 14.81 10.51
C ASP A 193 10.79 15.17 11.83
N THR A 194 10.09 15.14 12.97
CA THR A 194 10.77 15.30 14.27
C THR A 194 11.76 14.16 14.53
N LYS A 195 12.89 14.46 15.18
CA LYS A 195 13.91 13.47 15.59
C LYS A 195 13.46 12.52 16.70
N ASP A 196 12.18 12.53 17.05
CA ASP A 196 11.63 11.70 18.11
C ASP A 196 11.56 10.23 17.68
N THR A 197 11.79 9.32 18.63
CA THR A 197 11.62 7.88 18.41
C THR A 197 10.14 7.55 18.16
N VAL A 198 9.88 6.45 17.45
CA VAL A 198 8.51 5.95 17.22
C VAL A 198 7.76 5.80 18.55
N THR A 199 8.43 5.27 19.59
CA THR A 199 7.85 5.18 20.94
C THR A 199 7.34 6.53 21.44
N LYS A 200 8.13 7.60 21.35
CA LYS A 200 7.75 8.94 21.84
C LYS A 200 6.63 9.55 21.00
N LYS A 201 6.67 9.38 19.68
CA LYS A 201 5.57 9.82 18.80
C LYS A 201 4.27 9.10 19.16
N VAL A 202 4.32 7.78 19.33
CA VAL A 202 3.14 6.97 19.63
C VAL A 202 2.54 7.31 20.99
N THR A 203 3.33 7.35 22.07
CA THR A 203 2.78 7.62 23.40
C THR A 203 2.19 9.03 23.52
N SER A 204 2.79 10.02 22.86
CA SER A 204 2.27 11.40 22.83
C SER A 204 1.03 11.56 21.95
N GLN A 205 0.97 10.89 20.79
CA GLN A 205 -0.12 11.07 19.85
C GLN A 205 -1.34 10.17 20.14
N PHE A 206 -1.16 8.99 20.74
CA PHE A 206 -2.24 8.02 20.93
C PHE A 206 -3.04 8.27 22.20
N SER A 207 -2.42 8.71 23.28
CA SER A 207 -3.11 8.92 24.57
C SER A 207 -4.27 9.91 24.46
N GLY A 208 -4.06 11.08 23.84
CA GLY A 208 -5.12 12.08 23.62
C GLY A 208 -6.15 11.71 22.54
N ARG A 209 -5.83 10.76 21.66
CA ARG A 209 -6.69 10.34 20.56
C ARG A 209 -7.57 9.15 20.93
N LEU A 210 -6.93 8.09 21.38
CA LEU A 210 -7.56 6.81 21.65
C LEU A 210 -7.86 6.61 23.14
N GLY A 211 -7.31 7.42 24.05
CA GLY A 211 -7.40 7.19 25.49
C GLY A 211 -6.85 5.82 25.91
N GLY A 212 -7.09 5.42 27.16
CA GLY A 212 -6.60 4.13 27.69
C GLY A 212 -5.18 4.22 28.23
N GLN A 213 -4.54 3.06 28.43
CA GLN A 213 -3.23 2.98 29.06
C GLN A 213 -2.10 3.05 28.04
N TRP A 214 -1.36 4.17 28.02
CA TRP A 214 -0.18 4.40 27.18
C TRP A 214 1.09 4.67 27.98
N ASN A 215 1.01 4.64 29.31
CA ASN A 215 2.14 4.84 30.20
C ASN A 215 3.01 3.58 30.22
N LEU A 216 4.29 3.74 29.86
CA LEU A 216 5.29 2.67 29.82
C LEU A 216 5.71 2.17 31.21
N ASP A 217 5.45 2.94 32.27
CA ASP A 217 5.76 2.57 33.65
C ASP A 217 4.68 1.65 34.26
N ARG A 218 3.52 1.50 33.60
CA ARG A 218 2.43 0.67 34.09
C ARG A 218 2.33 -0.64 33.31
N PRO A 219 2.04 -1.78 33.97
CA PRO A 219 1.83 -3.05 33.28
C PRO A 219 0.73 -2.95 32.21
N GLY A 220 0.97 -3.58 31.06
CA GLY A 220 0.01 -3.65 29.96
C GLY A 220 0.66 -3.77 28.59
N PRO A 221 -0.16 -3.92 27.52
CA PRO A 221 0.33 -4.24 26.17
C PRO A 221 1.36 -3.25 25.61
N VAL A 222 1.24 -1.96 25.94
CA VAL A 222 2.19 -0.94 25.47
C VAL A 222 3.55 -1.07 26.16
N ARG A 223 3.59 -1.35 27.46
CA ARG A 223 4.83 -1.62 28.19
C ARG A 223 5.46 -2.93 27.73
N ASP A 224 4.66 -3.97 27.55
CA ASP A 224 5.14 -5.29 27.12
C ASP A 224 5.71 -5.23 25.71
N TRP A 225 5.08 -4.49 24.80
CA TRP A 225 5.66 -4.16 23.49
C TRP A 225 7.00 -3.45 23.61
N ARG A 226 7.07 -2.42 24.47
CA ARG A 226 8.31 -1.64 24.64
C ARG A 226 9.47 -2.54 25.09
N ILE A 227 9.27 -3.32 26.15
CA ILE A 227 10.32 -4.13 26.77
C ILE A 227 10.65 -5.35 25.91
N ASN A 228 9.65 -6.15 25.57
CA ASN A 228 9.87 -7.48 25.00
C ASN A 228 10.09 -7.46 23.49
N LEU A 229 9.85 -6.33 22.81
CA LEU A 229 10.04 -6.21 21.37
C LEU A 229 10.94 -5.03 21.00
N ALA A 230 10.57 -3.81 21.37
CA ALA A 230 11.31 -2.63 20.91
C ALA A 230 12.72 -2.54 21.52
N ASP A 231 12.85 -2.75 22.84
CA ASP A 231 14.14 -2.73 23.53
C ASP A 231 15.01 -3.92 23.14
N LEU A 232 14.43 -5.13 23.04
CA LEU A 232 15.12 -6.32 22.54
C LEU A 232 15.65 -6.13 21.11
N ARG A 233 14.84 -5.55 20.20
CA ARG A 233 15.29 -5.18 18.85
C ARG A 233 16.43 -4.19 18.88
N ASN A 234 16.38 -3.18 19.76
CA ASN A 234 17.46 -2.20 19.86
C ASN A 234 18.75 -2.81 20.40
N ALA A 235 18.66 -3.71 21.39
CA ALA A 235 19.80 -4.47 21.89
C ALA A 235 20.40 -5.38 20.80
N ALA A 236 19.57 -6.00 19.97
CA ALA A 236 20.02 -6.80 18.85
C ALA A 236 20.73 -5.96 17.77
N VAL A 237 20.14 -4.84 17.36
CA VAL A 237 20.69 -3.97 16.29
C VAL A 237 21.94 -3.21 16.73
N HIS A 238 21.94 -2.67 17.96
CA HIS A 238 22.99 -1.78 18.42
C HIS A 238 23.99 -2.44 19.37
N GLY A 239 23.55 -3.45 20.13
CA GLY A 239 24.38 -4.20 21.08
C GLY A 239 24.87 -5.54 20.55
N GLY A 240 24.38 -6.00 19.38
CA GLY A 240 24.74 -7.30 18.82
C GLY A 240 24.20 -8.50 19.61
N GLN A 241 23.18 -8.30 20.46
CA GLN A 241 22.52 -9.40 21.17
C GLN A 241 21.82 -10.33 20.17
N THR A 242 22.01 -11.64 20.33
CA THR A 242 21.28 -12.67 19.58
C THR A 242 20.19 -13.23 20.48
N PRO A 243 18.90 -12.94 20.23
CA PRO A 243 17.84 -13.43 21.09
C PRO A 243 17.65 -14.94 20.99
N ASP A 244 17.23 -15.56 22.09
CA ASP A 244 16.81 -16.96 22.10
C ASP A 244 15.33 -17.14 21.66
N ASP A 245 14.90 -18.39 21.54
CA ASP A 245 13.55 -18.71 21.07
C ASP A 245 12.46 -18.22 22.04
N GLU A 246 12.72 -18.20 23.34
CA GLU A 246 11.75 -17.75 24.35
C GLU A 246 11.54 -16.23 24.27
N GLU A 247 12.64 -15.48 24.10
CA GLU A 247 12.62 -14.04 23.86
C GLU A 247 11.84 -13.71 22.58
N ILE A 248 12.07 -14.44 21.48
CA ILE A 248 11.34 -14.25 20.21
C ILE A 248 9.85 -14.56 20.36
N GLN A 249 9.48 -15.66 21.02
CA GLN A 249 8.08 -16.01 21.26
C GLN A 249 7.39 -14.94 22.11
N THR A 250 8.07 -14.44 23.14
CA THR A 250 7.57 -13.35 23.99
C THR A 250 7.39 -12.07 23.18
N ALA A 251 8.31 -11.76 22.26
CA ALA A 251 8.22 -10.61 21.36
C ALA A 251 7.01 -10.71 20.42
N PHE A 252 6.74 -11.88 19.82
CA PHE A 252 5.55 -12.09 18.98
C PHE A 252 4.24 -12.01 19.77
N LYS A 253 4.24 -12.51 21.00
CA LYS A 253 3.10 -12.35 21.90
C LYS A 253 2.84 -10.87 22.19
N ALA A 254 3.89 -10.11 22.52
CA ALA A 254 3.78 -8.68 22.78
C ALA A 254 3.26 -7.90 21.55
N LEU A 255 3.70 -8.25 20.33
CA LEU A 255 3.16 -7.68 19.09
C LEU A 255 1.67 -7.98 18.92
N SER A 256 1.26 -9.23 19.11
CA SER A 256 -0.15 -9.65 18.99
C SER A 256 -1.04 -8.96 20.02
N GLU A 257 -0.54 -8.77 21.24
CA GLU A 257 -1.23 -8.06 22.30
C GLU A 257 -1.35 -6.56 22.04
N LEU A 258 -0.32 -5.95 21.45
CA LEU A 258 -0.38 -4.57 20.97
C LEU A 258 -1.45 -4.39 19.88
N GLU A 259 -1.48 -5.28 18.88
CA GLU A 259 -2.52 -5.28 17.83
C GLU A 259 -3.93 -5.38 18.42
N ARG A 260 -4.11 -6.28 19.39
CA ARG A 260 -5.38 -6.44 20.10
C ARG A 260 -5.76 -5.16 20.84
N HIS A 261 -4.83 -4.59 21.59
CA HIS A 261 -5.02 -3.35 22.33
C HIS A 261 -5.44 -2.19 21.42
N LEU A 262 -4.74 -1.99 20.29
CA LEU A 262 -5.07 -0.98 19.29
C LEU A 262 -6.50 -1.16 18.76
N GLY A 263 -6.86 -2.39 18.42
CA GLY A 263 -8.21 -2.71 17.95
C GLY A 263 -9.29 -2.40 18.99
N ASP A 264 -9.05 -2.73 20.25
CA ASP A 264 -9.99 -2.47 21.35
C ASP A 264 -10.15 -0.96 21.60
N ARG A 265 -9.05 -0.21 21.53
CA ARG A 265 -9.09 1.26 21.65
C ARG A 265 -9.79 1.92 20.47
N LEU A 266 -9.60 1.42 19.24
CA LEU A 266 -10.30 1.92 18.07
C LEU A 266 -11.82 1.70 18.18
N VAL A 267 -12.25 0.51 18.61
CA VAL A 267 -13.68 0.26 18.91
C VAL A 267 -14.22 1.22 19.96
N ALA A 268 -13.47 1.47 21.04
CA ALA A 268 -13.89 2.41 22.08
C ALA A 268 -14.03 3.86 21.56
N ASN A 269 -13.37 4.20 20.45
CA ASN A 269 -13.39 5.53 19.83
C ASN A 269 -13.98 5.49 18.41
N MET A 270 -14.78 4.47 18.08
CA MET A 270 -15.23 4.23 16.70
C MET A 270 -16.14 5.34 16.14
N ARG A 271 -16.74 6.17 17.00
CA ARG A 271 -17.47 7.39 16.60
C ARG A 271 -16.53 8.49 16.11
N ARG A 272 -15.35 8.63 16.75
CA ARG A 272 -14.34 9.63 16.39
C ARG A 272 -13.53 9.19 15.17
N TYR A 273 -13.18 7.89 15.10
CA TYR A 273 -12.37 7.31 14.02
C TYR A 273 -13.06 6.13 13.31
N PRO A 274 -14.24 6.32 12.71
CA PRO A 274 -14.95 5.23 12.06
C PRO A 274 -14.19 4.63 10.87
N ALA A 275 -13.47 5.44 10.08
CA ALA A 275 -12.75 4.95 8.92
C ALA A 275 -11.52 4.13 9.31
N THR A 276 -10.73 4.61 10.27
CA THR A 276 -9.58 3.91 10.86
C THR A 276 -10.04 2.61 11.49
N THR A 277 -11.16 2.63 12.23
CA THR A 277 -11.74 1.42 12.84
C THR A 277 -12.14 0.41 11.77
N GLN A 278 -12.84 0.84 10.71
CA GLN A 278 -13.25 -0.03 9.60
C GLN A 278 -12.05 -0.61 8.86
N ILE A 279 -11.05 0.22 8.53
CA ILE A 279 -9.84 -0.19 7.80
C ILE A 279 -9.02 -1.18 8.64
N PHE A 280 -8.81 -0.88 9.92
CA PHE A 280 -7.97 -1.70 10.79
C PHE A 280 -8.61 -3.05 11.16
N LEU A 281 -9.89 -3.04 11.56
CA LEU A 281 -10.56 -4.24 12.07
C LEU A 281 -11.29 -5.02 10.98
N GLY A 282 -11.84 -4.31 9.99
CA GLY A 282 -12.79 -4.86 9.04
C GLY A 282 -14.01 -5.52 9.70
N PRO A 283 -14.87 -6.17 8.89
CA PRO A 283 -16.05 -6.87 9.39
C PRO A 283 -15.69 -7.99 10.39
N LYS A 284 -14.61 -8.74 10.15
CA LYS A 284 -14.17 -9.84 11.02
C LYS A 284 -13.68 -9.35 12.39
N GLY A 285 -12.89 -8.27 12.43
CA GLY A 285 -12.37 -7.72 13.69
C GLY A 285 -13.44 -7.08 14.55
N LEU A 286 -14.44 -6.42 13.93
CA LEU A 286 -15.63 -5.90 14.61
C LEU A 286 -16.55 -7.03 15.10
N GLY A 287 -16.74 -8.07 14.28
CA GLY A 287 -17.55 -9.25 14.62
C GLY A 287 -16.98 -10.02 15.81
N ARG A 288 -15.65 -10.27 15.83
CA ARG A 288 -14.97 -10.90 16.98
C ARG A 288 -15.14 -10.17 18.30
N ARG A 289 -15.42 -8.85 18.24
CA ARG A 289 -15.65 -8.00 19.41
C ARG A 289 -17.14 -7.85 19.77
N GLY A 290 -18.05 -8.40 18.97
CA GLY A 290 -19.49 -8.19 19.14
C GLY A 290 -19.92 -6.74 18.93
N LYS A 291 -19.21 -5.99 18.06
CA LYS A 291 -19.39 -4.55 17.87
C LYS A 291 -19.78 -4.15 16.45
N ALA A 292 -19.98 -5.12 15.55
CA ALA A 292 -20.35 -4.84 14.16
C ALA A 292 -21.67 -4.03 14.07
N ASP A 293 -22.73 -4.46 14.75
CA ASP A 293 -24.02 -3.77 14.69
C ASP A 293 -23.95 -2.38 15.33
N ALA A 294 -23.28 -2.28 16.49
CA ALA A 294 -23.07 -1.01 17.18
C ALA A 294 -22.26 -0.02 16.34
N PHE A 295 -21.27 -0.50 15.57
CA PHE A 295 -20.49 0.31 14.64
C PHE A 295 -21.37 0.88 13.54
N TRP A 296 -22.13 0.05 12.83
CA TRP A 296 -22.98 0.51 11.73
C TRP A 296 -24.14 1.39 12.22
N ALA A 297 -24.68 1.11 13.41
CA ALA A 297 -25.65 1.98 14.05
C ALA A 297 -25.05 3.36 14.35
N ALA A 298 -23.81 3.44 14.84
CA ALA A 298 -23.12 4.70 15.10
C ALA A 298 -22.85 5.49 13.81
N VAL A 299 -22.32 4.83 12.76
CA VAL A 299 -22.10 5.46 11.46
C VAL A 299 -23.39 6.05 10.89
N LYS A 300 -24.51 5.33 11.03
CA LYS A 300 -25.84 5.81 10.58
C LYS A 300 -26.38 6.96 11.43
N ALA A 301 -26.23 6.89 12.76
CA ALA A 301 -26.82 7.83 13.70
C ALA A 301 -26.11 9.19 13.73
N ASP A 302 -24.78 9.20 13.66
CA ASP A 302 -23.98 10.42 13.76
C ASP A 302 -23.89 11.18 12.42
N GLU A 303 -24.68 10.79 11.41
CA GLU A 303 -24.59 11.22 10.00
C GLU A 303 -23.14 11.26 9.48
N THR A 304 -22.29 10.42 10.07
CA THR A 304 -20.86 10.51 9.85
C THR A 304 -20.57 9.90 8.49
N TYR A 305 -20.25 10.77 7.53
CA TYR A 305 -19.86 10.32 6.21
C TYR A 305 -18.63 9.43 6.32
N LEU A 306 -18.83 8.16 5.97
CA LEU A 306 -17.78 7.19 5.76
C LEU A 306 -17.58 7.09 4.24
N PRO A 307 -16.44 7.53 3.69
CA PRO A 307 -16.20 7.44 2.26
C PRO A 307 -16.40 5.99 1.79
N PRO A 308 -16.96 5.73 0.59
CA PRO A 308 -17.22 4.37 0.11
C PRO A 308 -15.99 3.45 0.10
N GLU A 309 -14.81 4.03 -0.13
CA GLU A 309 -13.52 3.34 -0.18
C GLU A 309 -12.48 4.08 0.66
N PRO A 310 -12.64 4.17 2.00
CA PRO A 310 -11.85 5.11 2.81
C PRO A 310 -10.35 4.86 2.69
N GLY A 311 -9.96 3.60 2.49
CA GLY A 311 -8.56 3.26 2.26
C GLY A 311 -7.96 3.85 0.99
N ARG A 312 -8.74 4.04 -0.08
CA ARG A 312 -8.26 4.69 -1.31
C ARG A 312 -7.96 6.17 -1.09
N TYR A 313 -8.82 6.87 -0.35
CA TYR A 313 -8.62 8.28 -0.01
C TYR A 313 -7.41 8.45 0.90
N PHE A 314 -7.30 7.63 1.95
CA PHE A 314 -6.15 7.63 2.84
C PHE A 314 -4.83 7.38 2.08
N ARG A 315 -4.78 6.40 1.17
CA ARG A 315 -3.56 6.13 0.38
C ARG A 315 -3.10 7.35 -0.41
N ARG A 316 -4.02 8.04 -1.09
CA ARG A 316 -3.69 9.26 -1.84
C ARG A 316 -3.17 10.33 -0.89
N TRP A 317 -3.83 10.55 0.24
CA TRP A 317 -3.40 11.52 1.25
C TRP A 317 -2.00 11.19 1.78
N ASN A 318 -1.75 9.91 2.09
CA ASN A 318 -0.46 9.48 2.61
C ASN A 318 0.67 9.61 1.57
N GLN A 319 0.37 9.38 0.28
CA GLN A 319 1.32 9.66 -0.81
C GLN A 319 1.69 11.15 -0.86
N GLU A 320 0.73 12.06 -0.62
CA GLU A 320 1.02 13.49 -0.51
C GLU A 320 1.91 13.82 0.69
N VAL A 321 1.64 13.22 1.86
CA VAL A 321 2.49 13.37 3.05
C VAL A 321 3.92 12.94 2.74
N ASP A 322 4.12 11.76 2.14
CA ASP A 322 5.44 11.24 1.78
C ASP A 322 6.13 12.12 0.74
N ARG A 323 5.40 12.65 -0.24
CA ARG A 323 5.94 13.57 -1.24
C ARG A 323 6.46 14.86 -0.63
N ILE A 324 5.70 15.47 0.28
CA ILE A 324 6.10 16.69 1.01
C ILE A 324 7.37 16.41 1.81
N ARG A 325 7.42 15.30 2.55
CA ARG A 325 8.61 14.90 3.33
C ARG A 325 9.84 14.66 2.46
N ALA A 326 9.65 14.09 1.28
CA ALA A 326 10.71 13.90 0.30
C ALA A 326 11.16 15.20 -0.39
N LYS A 327 10.47 16.33 -0.14
CA LYS A 327 10.68 17.62 -0.81
C LYS A 327 10.57 17.53 -2.35
N ARG A 328 9.72 16.63 -2.85
CA ARG A 328 9.51 16.37 -4.27
C ARG A 328 8.30 17.13 -4.82
N LEU A 329 8.34 18.46 -4.75
CA LEU A 329 7.29 19.36 -5.25
C LEU A 329 7.68 19.99 -6.59
N ILE A 330 8.18 19.16 -7.51
CA ILE A 330 8.56 19.59 -8.86
C ILE A 330 7.82 18.69 -9.84
N GLY A 331 6.83 19.26 -10.52
CA GLY A 331 6.10 18.57 -11.58
C GLY A 331 6.75 18.78 -12.95
N ASN A 332 6.43 17.90 -13.89
CA ASN A 332 6.80 18.00 -15.29
C ASN A 332 5.61 18.50 -16.10
N ALA A 333 5.76 19.71 -16.67
CA ALA A 333 4.69 20.32 -17.43
C ALA A 333 4.58 19.80 -18.88
N GLU A 334 5.62 19.16 -19.42
CA GLU A 334 5.62 18.63 -20.79
C GLU A 334 4.64 17.47 -20.98
N ASN A 335 4.47 16.67 -19.92
CA ASN A 335 3.53 15.54 -19.90
C ASN A 335 2.24 15.85 -19.12
N ALA A 336 2.05 17.12 -18.72
CA ALA A 336 0.92 17.50 -17.90
C ALA A 336 -0.36 17.63 -18.72
N GLU A 337 -1.46 17.22 -18.12
CA GLU A 337 -2.81 17.36 -18.66
C GLU A 337 -3.43 18.70 -18.25
N ILE A 338 -4.16 19.35 -19.16
CA ILE A 338 -4.90 20.57 -18.83
C ILE A 338 -6.27 20.22 -18.27
N LEU A 339 -6.62 20.86 -17.16
CA LEU A 339 -7.90 20.71 -16.49
C LEU A 339 -8.56 22.08 -16.31
N VAL A 340 -9.88 22.11 -16.47
CA VAL A 340 -10.71 23.20 -15.97
C VAL A 340 -11.57 22.68 -14.83
N ILE A 341 -11.55 23.41 -13.71
CA ILE A 341 -12.36 23.13 -12.53
C ILE A 341 -13.48 24.16 -12.48
N SER A 342 -14.72 23.69 -12.60
CA SER A 342 -15.93 24.51 -12.53
C SER A 342 -16.54 24.42 -11.13
N TYR A 343 -16.68 25.54 -10.44
CA TYR A 343 -17.24 25.62 -9.09
C TYR A 343 -18.74 25.99 -9.12
N PRO A 344 -19.51 25.68 -8.04
CA PRO A 344 -20.94 25.98 -7.99
C PRO A 344 -21.31 27.47 -8.09
N ASN A 345 -20.38 28.36 -7.74
CA ASN A 345 -20.55 29.81 -7.86
C ASN A 345 -20.29 30.35 -9.28
N GLY A 346 -20.08 29.48 -10.28
CA GLY A 346 -19.77 29.87 -11.66
C GLY A 346 -18.31 30.28 -11.89
N VAL A 347 -17.45 30.23 -10.87
CA VAL A 347 -16.01 30.45 -11.05
C VAL A 347 -15.40 29.23 -11.75
N HIS A 348 -14.49 29.48 -12.70
CA HIS A 348 -13.70 28.46 -13.36
C HIS A 348 -12.21 28.72 -13.15
N ARG A 349 -11.45 27.69 -12.82
CA ARG A 349 -10.00 27.76 -12.67
C ARG A 349 -9.31 26.73 -13.55
N TRP A 350 -8.17 27.11 -14.10
CA TRP A 350 -7.39 26.28 -15.00
C TRP A 350 -6.16 25.75 -14.29
N PHE A 351 -5.86 24.49 -14.54
CA PHE A 351 -4.71 23.80 -13.95
C PHE A 351 -3.99 22.97 -15.01
N VAL A 352 -2.68 22.84 -14.83
CA VAL A 352 -1.92 21.72 -15.37
C VAL A 352 -1.79 20.65 -14.31
N GLN A 353 -1.88 19.39 -14.70
CA GLN A 353 -1.76 18.25 -13.81
C GLN A 353 -0.74 17.26 -14.35
N ASP A 354 0.33 17.06 -13.61
CA ASP A 354 1.28 16.00 -13.84
C ASP A 354 0.85 14.76 -13.04
N ASN A 355 0.27 13.79 -13.74
CA ASN A 355 -0.22 12.55 -13.13
C ASN A 355 0.92 11.66 -12.60
N ASP A 356 2.12 11.75 -13.20
CA ASP A 356 3.26 10.92 -12.82
C ASP A 356 3.85 11.39 -11.49
N SER A 357 4.00 12.72 -11.33
CA SER A 357 4.42 13.28 -10.05
C SER A 357 3.27 13.45 -9.06
N GLY A 358 2.00 13.41 -9.50
CA GLY A 358 0.82 13.67 -8.66
C GLY A 358 0.72 15.12 -8.19
N LEU A 359 1.16 16.05 -9.04
CA LEU A 359 1.16 17.49 -8.77
C LEU A 359 0.27 18.21 -9.77
N ALA A 360 -0.23 19.37 -9.38
CA ALA A 360 -0.93 20.28 -10.25
C ALA A 360 -0.54 21.73 -9.96
N ALA A 361 -0.58 22.57 -10.98
CA ALA A 361 -0.30 23.99 -10.86
C ALA A 361 -1.40 24.80 -11.54
N GLN A 362 -1.83 25.88 -10.89
CA GLN A 362 -2.82 26.78 -11.48
C GLN A 362 -2.16 27.55 -12.64
N ILE A 363 -2.89 27.67 -13.75
CA ILE A 363 -2.49 28.44 -14.93
C ILE A 363 -3.56 29.46 -15.31
N PRO A 364 -3.22 30.50 -16.11
CA PRO A 364 -4.20 31.31 -16.80
C PRO A 364 -5.04 30.47 -17.78
N GLU A 365 -6.19 31.01 -18.21
CA GLU A 365 -6.99 30.38 -19.27
C GLU A 365 -6.14 30.26 -20.55
N PRO A 366 -5.89 29.03 -21.04
CA PRO A 366 -5.03 28.83 -22.21
C PRO A 366 -5.76 29.26 -23.49
N ALA A 367 -5.00 29.63 -24.51
CA ALA A 367 -5.55 29.82 -25.85
C ALA A 367 -5.98 28.46 -26.42
N LEU A 368 -7.26 28.30 -26.72
CA LEU A 368 -7.83 27.07 -27.24
C LEU A 368 -8.20 27.21 -28.71
N GLU A 369 -8.05 26.13 -29.47
CA GLU A 369 -8.61 26.06 -30.82
C GLU A 369 -10.13 26.27 -30.80
N PRO A 370 -10.75 26.88 -31.84
CA PRO A 370 -12.15 27.27 -31.83
C PRO A 370 -13.13 26.15 -31.46
N ARG A 371 -12.87 24.92 -31.96
CA ARG A 371 -13.72 23.75 -31.66
C ARG A 371 -13.63 23.34 -30.19
N LEU A 372 -12.43 23.36 -29.61
CA LEU A 372 -12.19 23.01 -28.22
C LEU A 372 -12.73 24.12 -27.29
N ALA A 373 -12.56 25.38 -27.66
CA ALA A 373 -13.14 26.53 -26.95
C ALA A 373 -14.67 26.41 -26.85
N GLN A 374 -15.36 26.02 -27.94
CA GLN A 374 -16.80 25.78 -27.92
C GLN A 374 -17.20 24.62 -26.99
N GLN A 375 -16.42 23.55 -26.94
CA GLN A 375 -16.68 22.42 -26.02
C GLN A 375 -16.50 22.84 -24.56
N VAL A 376 -15.41 23.55 -24.25
CA VAL A 376 -15.14 24.07 -22.90
C VAL A 376 -16.22 25.07 -22.49
N ALA A 377 -16.66 25.97 -23.38
CA ALA A 377 -17.75 26.91 -23.10
C ALA A 377 -19.06 26.19 -22.74
N LYS A 378 -19.39 25.08 -23.42
CA LYS A 378 -20.55 24.25 -23.07
C LYS A 378 -20.43 23.63 -21.68
N VAL A 379 -19.23 23.20 -21.29
CA VAL A 379 -18.97 22.67 -19.95
C VAL A 379 -19.05 23.77 -18.89
N LYS A 380 -18.46 24.95 -19.15
CA LYS A 380 -18.52 26.11 -18.24
C LYS A 380 -19.95 26.60 -18.01
N ALA A 381 -20.81 26.53 -19.03
CA ALA A 381 -22.21 26.94 -18.95
C ALA A 381 -23.11 25.96 -18.18
N GLN A 382 -22.67 24.73 -17.91
CA GLN A 382 -23.47 23.78 -17.12
C GLN A 382 -23.39 24.16 -15.63
N PRO A 383 -24.53 24.39 -14.96
CA PRO A 383 -24.54 24.68 -13.53
C PRO A 383 -23.99 23.47 -12.76
N ALA A 384 -22.93 23.69 -11.99
CA ALA A 384 -22.30 22.67 -11.18
C ALA A 384 -22.90 22.70 -9.77
N ILE A 385 -23.44 21.57 -9.29
CA ILE A 385 -23.93 21.46 -7.90
C ILE A 385 -22.74 21.30 -6.92
N MET A 386 -21.64 20.75 -7.43
CA MET A 386 -20.36 20.60 -6.74
C MET A 386 -19.23 20.90 -7.73
N PRO A 387 -18.01 21.22 -7.28
CA PRO A 387 -16.85 21.40 -8.14
C PRO A 387 -16.62 20.19 -9.04
N VAL A 388 -16.51 20.43 -10.34
CA VAL A 388 -16.29 19.40 -11.37
C VAL A 388 -14.97 19.66 -12.08
N SER A 389 -14.13 18.65 -12.17
CA SER A 389 -12.92 18.69 -13.01
C SER A 389 -13.21 18.14 -14.39
N THR A 390 -12.84 18.92 -15.41
CA THR A 390 -12.96 18.52 -16.80
C THR A 390 -11.59 18.52 -17.46
N LEU A 391 -11.21 17.36 -17.99
CA LEU A 391 -9.99 17.19 -18.77
C LEU A 391 -10.13 17.81 -20.16
N VAL A 392 -9.22 18.70 -20.51
CA VAL A 392 -9.17 19.41 -21.79
C VAL A 392 -8.08 18.79 -22.66
N ARG A 393 -8.47 17.83 -23.50
CA ARG A 393 -7.52 17.10 -24.37
C ARG A 393 -7.16 17.91 -25.62
N GLY A 394 -5.89 17.82 -26.03
CA GLY A 394 -5.40 18.42 -27.28
C GLY A 394 -4.98 19.89 -27.18
N ALA A 395 -5.05 20.50 -26.00
CA ALA A 395 -4.49 21.82 -25.76
C ALA A 395 -2.98 21.71 -25.49
N THR A 396 -2.19 22.57 -26.14
CA THR A 396 -0.76 22.71 -25.90
C THR A 396 -0.49 23.91 -24.99
N LEU A 397 0.45 23.75 -24.07
CA LEU A 397 0.86 24.81 -23.16
C LEU A 397 2.10 25.52 -23.67
N ALA A 398 1.96 26.81 -23.96
CA ALA A 398 3.10 27.71 -24.07
C ALA A 398 3.45 28.21 -22.66
N LEU A 399 4.33 27.49 -21.95
CA LEU A 399 4.75 27.87 -20.61
C LEU A 399 5.80 28.97 -20.67
N THR A 400 5.43 30.18 -20.26
CA THR A 400 6.33 31.33 -20.18
C THR A 400 6.78 31.64 -18.75
N ARG A 401 6.24 30.94 -17.74
CA ARG A 401 6.47 31.22 -16.32
C ARG A 401 6.72 29.94 -15.52
N THR A 402 7.47 30.08 -14.42
CA THR A 402 7.64 29.04 -13.41
C THR A 402 6.29 28.72 -12.76
N LEU A 403 5.94 27.44 -12.73
CA LEU A 403 4.69 26.96 -12.14
C LEU A 403 4.84 26.73 -10.64
N ASN A 404 3.82 27.13 -9.88
CA ASN A 404 3.71 26.77 -8.46
C ASN A 404 3.00 25.43 -8.32
N TRP A 405 3.78 24.36 -8.18
CA TRP A 405 3.26 23.00 -8.06
C TRP A 405 2.72 22.73 -6.67
N LEU A 406 1.49 22.23 -6.63
CA LEU A 406 0.77 21.82 -5.43
C LEU A 406 0.37 20.34 -5.54
N PRO A 407 0.22 19.64 -4.41
CA PRO A 407 -0.47 18.35 -4.35
C PRO A 407 -1.77 18.33 -5.16
N ILE A 408 -1.92 17.34 -6.05
CA ILE A 408 -3.10 17.22 -6.93
C ILE A 408 -4.42 17.29 -6.17
N GLY A 409 -4.54 16.63 -5.02
CA GLY A 409 -5.81 16.61 -4.29
C GLY A 409 -6.05 17.80 -3.35
N GLU A 410 -5.15 18.78 -3.26
CA GLU A 410 -5.51 20.10 -2.73
C GLU A 410 -6.33 20.89 -3.76
N VAL A 411 -6.13 20.63 -5.06
CA VAL A 411 -6.72 21.46 -6.13
C VAL A 411 -7.80 20.74 -6.93
N ASN A 412 -7.64 19.45 -7.23
CA ASN A 412 -8.51 18.70 -8.12
C ASN A 412 -9.61 17.92 -7.34
N PRO A 413 -10.89 18.30 -7.42
CA PRO A 413 -12.00 17.62 -6.75
C PRO A 413 -12.27 16.20 -7.28
N ALA A 414 -11.76 15.80 -8.44
CA ALA A 414 -11.80 14.41 -8.93
C ALA A 414 -10.71 13.53 -8.30
N HIS A 415 -9.74 14.14 -7.61
CA HIS A 415 -8.71 13.47 -6.82
C HIS A 415 -8.82 13.78 -5.33
N PRO A 416 -10.01 13.60 -4.72
CA PRO A 416 -10.17 13.86 -3.30
C PRO A 416 -9.29 12.88 -2.52
N TYR A 417 -8.56 13.43 -1.55
CA TYR A 417 -7.84 12.63 -0.58
C TYR A 417 -8.20 12.98 0.86
N ARG A 418 -8.82 14.14 1.11
CA ARG A 418 -9.30 14.50 2.45
C ARG A 418 -10.53 13.68 2.81
N ARG A 419 -10.78 13.50 4.11
CA ARG A 419 -11.95 12.77 4.62
C ARG A 419 -13.25 13.43 4.15
N TRP A 420 -13.27 14.75 4.19
CA TRP A 420 -14.36 15.58 3.70
C TRP A 420 -14.03 16.04 2.29
N GLN A 421 -15.04 16.27 1.46
CA GLN A 421 -14.84 16.92 0.16
C GLN A 421 -14.44 18.39 0.42
N VAL A 422 -13.19 18.64 0.85
CA VAL A 422 -12.71 20.00 1.18
C VAL A 422 -12.49 20.84 -0.07
N CYS A 423 -12.33 20.21 -1.24
CA CYS A 423 -12.30 20.92 -2.52
C CYS A 423 -13.62 21.64 -2.86
N LEU A 424 -14.65 21.55 -2.00
CA LEU A 424 -15.96 22.20 -2.17
C LEU A 424 -15.96 23.70 -1.87
N ILE A 425 -15.00 24.24 -1.10
CA ILE A 425 -15.04 25.69 -0.78
C ILE A 425 -14.68 26.46 -2.05
N PRO A 426 -15.64 27.18 -2.66
CA PRO A 426 -15.34 27.97 -3.83
C PRO A 426 -14.34 29.04 -3.39
N PRO A 427 -13.26 29.27 -4.16
CA PRO A 427 -12.45 30.44 -3.92
C PRO A 427 -13.36 31.68 -3.95
N LEU A 428 -13.10 32.64 -3.06
CA LEU A 428 -13.73 33.95 -3.18
C LEU A 428 -13.53 34.44 -4.62
N PRO A 429 -14.54 35.08 -5.23
CA PRO A 429 -14.32 35.81 -6.46
C PRO A 429 -13.06 36.64 -6.28
N ILE A 430 -12.12 36.55 -7.21
CA ILE A 430 -10.99 37.48 -7.20
C ILE A 430 -11.66 38.84 -7.35
N GLU A 431 -11.72 39.62 -6.26
CA GLU A 431 -12.02 41.04 -6.34
C GLU A 431 -11.00 41.56 -7.35
N ALA A 432 -11.48 42.17 -8.43
CA ALA A 432 -10.58 42.72 -9.43
C ALA A 432 -9.59 43.59 -8.67
N GLU A 433 -8.33 43.11 -8.56
CA GLU A 433 -7.25 43.97 -8.10
C GLU A 433 -7.28 45.13 -9.08
N ASP A 434 -7.63 46.31 -8.58
CA ASP A 434 -7.59 47.54 -9.36
C ASP A 434 -6.21 47.57 -10.03
N GLU A 435 -6.17 47.32 -11.35
CA GLU A 435 -4.94 47.33 -12.16
C GLU A 435 -4.33 48.76 -12.27
N ASP A 436 -4.79 49.71 -11.44
CA ASP A 436 -4.39 51.11 -11.36
C ASP A 436 -3.82 51.47 -9.96
N ALA A 437 -2.91 50.66 -9.41
CA ALA A 437 -2.10 51.01 -8.23
C ALA A 437 -0.60 50.73 -8.40
#